data_AF-A0A848WS80-F1
#
_entry.id   AF-A0A848WS80-F1
#
_cell.length_a   1.000
_cell.length_b   1.000
_cell.length_c   1.000
_cell.angle_alpha   90.00
_cell.angle_beta   90.00
_cell.angle_gamma   90.00
#
_symmetry.space_group_name_H-M   'P 1'
#
loop_
_entity.id
_entity.type
_entity.pdbx_description
1 polymer ?
#
loop_
_entity_poly.entity_id
_entity_poly.type
_entity_poly.pdbx_seq_one_letter_code
_entity_poly.pdbx_strand_id
1 'polypeptide(L)' 'SDTESGGFRLVINHGKHGGESVPHLHVHLLGGRQLQWPPG' A
#
# COMPACT_ATOMS: atom_id res chain seq x y z
N SER A 1 -24.15 7.85 12.68
CA SER A 1 -24.20 7.36 11.28
C SER A 1 -22.77 7.24 10.83
N ASP A 2 -22.12 6.15 11.23
CA ASP A 2 -20.65 6.11 11.36
C ASP A 2 -20.04 5.00 10.51
N THR A 3 -20.57 4.83 9.30
CA THR A 3 -19.96 4.03 8.24
C THR A 3 -18.78 4.77 7.61
N GLU A 4 -17.78 5.12 8.42
CA GLU A 4 -16.44 5.44 7.93
C GLU A 4 -15.73 4.08 7.76
N SER A 5 -15.98 3.44 6.61
CA SER A 5 -15.21 2.27 6.19
C SER A 5 -13.72 2.64 6.22
N GLY A 6 -12.98 2.14 7.23
CA GLY A 6 -11.60 2.55 7.49
C GLY A 6 -10.76 2.62 6.21
N GLY A 7 -10.01 3.71 6.05
CA GLY A 7 -9.26 4.01 4.83
C GLY A 7 -8.23 2.95 4.41
N PHE A 8 -7.65 3.15 3.24
CA PHE A 8 -6.67 2.24 2.64
C PHE A 8 -5.48 3.01 2.03
N ARG A 9 -4.39 2.29 1.71
CA ARG A 9 -3.24 2.82 0.98
C ARG A 9 -2.97 1.96 -0.26
N LEU A 10 -2.78 2.63 -1.40
CA LEU A 10 -2.23 2.02 -2.61
C LEU A 10 -0.71 2.22 -2.63
N VAL A 11 0.05 1.18 -2.95
CA VAL A 11 1.50 1.25 -3.12
C VAL A 11 1.88 0.63 -4.46
N ILE A 12 2.71 1.35 -5.23
CA ILE A 12 3.34 0.88 -6.46
C ILE A 12 4.84 0.88 -6.20
N ASN A 13 5.45 -0.29 -6.27
CA ASN A 13 6.89 -0.47 -6.11
C ASN A 13 7.55 -0.50 -7.49
N HIS A 14 8.68 0.18 -7.65
CA HIS A 14 9.45 0.17 -8.89
C HIS A 14 10.94 -0.05 -8.61
N GLY A 15 11.52 -1.03 -9.29
CA GLY A 15 12.93 -1.39 -9.20
C GLY A 15 13.33 -1.98 -7.84
N LYS A 16 14.61 -2.36 -7.76
CA LYS A 16 15.20 -3.03 -6.59
C LYS A 16 15.03 -2.23 -5.29
N HIS A 17 15.23 -0.92 -5.35
CA HIS A 17 15.14 -0.05 -4.16
C HIS A 17 13.70 0.29 -3.77
N GLY A 18 12.74 0.14 -4.69
CA GLY A 18 11.31 0.26 -4.40
C GLY A 18 10.70 -1.01 -3.80
N GLY A 19 11.46 -2.11 -3.66
CA GLY A 19 10.94 -3.39 -3.17
C GLY A 19 10.12 -4.17 -4.20
N GLU A 20 10.28 -3.88 -5.50
CA GLU A 20 9.63 -4.62 -6.57
C GLU A 20 10.20 -6.05 -6.65
N SER A 21 9.37 -7.05 -6.33
CA SER A 21 9.80 -8.47 -6.33
C SER A 21 9.59 -9.15 -7.68
N VAL A 22 8.54 -8.77 -8.41
CA VAL A 22 8.25 -9.30 -9.75
C VAL A 22 8.18 -8.11 -10.71
N PRO A 23 9.03 -8.05 -11.76
CA PRO A 23 9.20 -6.88 -12.62
C PRO A 23 8.03 -6.73 -13.62
N HIS A 24 6.85 -6.45 -13.09
CA HIS A 24 5.61 -6.16 -13.80
C HIS A 24 4.81 -5.16 -12.97
N LEU A 25 4.02 -4.31 -13.62
CA LEU A 25 3.15 -3.39 -12.91
C LEU A 25 2.15 -4.15 -12.03
N HIS A 26 2.20 -3.92 -10.73
CA HIS A 26 1.22 -4.38 -9.75
C HIS A 26 0.94 -3.28 -8.72
N VAL A 27 -0.24 -3.32 -8.12
CA VAL A 27 -0.68 -2.38 -7.10
C VAL A 27 -0.97 -3.15 -5.82
N HIS A 28 -0.32 -2.78 -4.72
CA HIS A 28 -0.66 -3.29 -3.40
C HIS A 28 -1.81 -2.46 -2.82
N LEU A 29 -2.87 -3.13 -2.37
CA LEU A 29 -3.98 -2.54 -1.61
C LEU A 29 -3.85 -2.96 -0.14
N LEU A 30 -3.57 -1.99 0.74
CA LEU A 30 -3.38 -2.21 2.18
C LEU A 30 -4.50 -1.53 2.97
N GLY A 31 -5.14 -2.25 3.89
CA GLY A 31 -6.22 -1.73 4.72
C GLY A 31 -6.49 -2.63 5.93
N GLY A 32 -7.57 -2.36 6.66
CA GLY A 32 -7.99 -3.15 7.83
C GLY A 32 -7.19 -2.90 9.11
N ARG A 33 -6.24 -1.96 9.11
CA ARG A 33 -5.48 -1.49 10.28
C ARG A 33 -4.89 -0.10 10.04
N GLN A 34 -4.55 0.63 11.11
CA GLN A 34 -3.78 1.87 11.00
C GLN A 34 -2.40 1.59 10.36
N LEU A 35 -2.09 2.31 9.29
CA LEU A 35 -0.80 2.22 8.61
C LEU A 35 0.14 3.30 9.13
N GLN A 36 1.41 2.94 9.31
CA GLN A 36 2.45 3.84 9.81
C GLN A 36 3.07 4.70 8.69
N TRP A 37 3.82 5.71 9.11
CA TRP A 37 4.62 6.60 8.27
C TRP A 37 6.04 6.72 8.85
N PRO A 38 7.12 6.69 8.04
CA PRO A 38 7.14 6.57 6.58
C PRO A 38 6.64 5.20 6.06
N PRO A 39 6.24 5.09 4.78
CA PRO A 39 5.67 3.89 4.19
C PRO A 39 6.79 2.96 3.65
N GLY A 40 7.77 2.66 4.49
CA GLY A 40 8.99 1.93 4.15
C GLY A 40 9.99 1.96 5.29
#